data_AF-A0A2T5FUE7-F1
#
_entry.id   AF-A0A2T5FUE7-F1
#
_cell.length_a   1.000
_cell.length_b   1.000
_cell.length_c   1.000
_cell.angle_alpha   90.00
_cell.angle_beta   90.00
_cell.angle_gamma   90.00
#
_symmetry.space_group_name_H-M   'P 1'
#
loop_
_entity.id
_entity.type
_entity.pdbx_description
1 polymer ?
#
loop_
_entity_poly.entity_id
_entity_poly.type
_entity_poly.pdbx_seq_one_letter_code
_entity_poly.pdbx_strand_id
1 'polypeptide(L)'
;MSEAALGQLIDCQTTLIEALDGNDPAALEAAIADFARAVENVRAISAWHETPEIAQHLLHALQLADAARARVNYLADRNRRSIERLIGLAGGDPSASAYSRGGRLTP
;
A
#
# COMPACT_ATOMS: atom_id res chain seq x y z
N MET A 1 21.88 -11.42 11.03
CA MET A 1 21.38 -11.57 9.64
C MET A 1 19.87 -11.35 9.59
N SER A 2 19.07 -12.15 10.31
CA SER A 2 17.60 -12.01 10.40
C SER A 2 17.14 -10.66 10.95
N GLU A 3 17.77 -10.17 12.00
CA GLU A 3 17.39 -8.91 12.65
C GLU A 3 17.66 -7.67 11.78
N ALA A 4 18.79 -7.63 11.07
CA ALA A 4 19.12 -6.54 10.17
C ALA A 4 18.15 -6.46 8.97
N ALA A 5 17.72 -7.61 8.43
CA ALA A 5 16.73 -7.66 7.35
C ALA A 5 15.34 -7.20 7.82
N LEU A 6 14.96 -7.54 9.06
CA LEU A 6 13.74 -7.04 9.70
C LEU A 6 13.77 -5.52 9.93
N GLY A 7 14.90 -5.00 10.42
CA GLY A 7 15.10 -3.55 10.56
C GLY A 7 14.95 -2.83 9.21
N GLN A 8 15.60 -3.36 8.18
CA GLN A 8 15.50 -2.82 6.82
C GLN A 8 14.07 -2.85 6.27
N LEU A 9 13.29 -3.90 6.57
CA LEU A 9 11.88 -3.98 6.19
C LEU A 9 11.06 -2.87 6.90
N ILE A 10 11.29 -2.65 8.18
CA ILE A 10 10.60 -1.63 8.98
C ILE A 10 10.93 -0.22 8.45
N ASP A 11 12.19 0.06 8.12
CA ASP A 11 12.62 1.34 7.55
C ASP A 11 11.98 1.59 6.18
N CYS A 12 11.97 0.59 5.29
CA CYS A 12 11.31 0.69 4.00
C CYS A 12 9.80 0.92 4.14
N GLN A 13 9.17 0.27 5.13
CA GLN A 13 7.73 0.41 5.39
C GLN A 13 7.38 1.80 5.94
N THR A 14 8.26 2.37 6.77
CA THR A 14 8.13 3.74 7.28
C THR A 14 8.27 4.75 6.14
N THR A 15 9.30 4.59 5.32
CA THR A 15 9.53 5.40 4.11
C THR A 15 8.34 5.35 3.15
N LEU A 16 7.73 4.18 2.98
CA LEU A 16 6.53 4.02 2.16
C LEU A 16 5.33 4.80 2.72
N ILE A 17 5.13 4.78 4.05
CA ILE A 17 4.07 5.55 4.69
C ILE A 17 4.29 7.06 4.50
N GLU A 18 5.52 7.53 4.68
CA GLU A 18 5.87 8.94 4.44
C GLU A 18 5.68 9.34 2.98
N ALA A 19 6.04 8.48 2.02
CA ALA A 19 5.83 8.72 0.60
C ALA A 19 4.32 8.75 0.24
N LEU A 20 3.50 7.92 0.88
CA LEU A 20 2.03 7.97 0.74
C LEU A 20 1.43 9.27 1.28
N ASP A 21 2.10 9.93 2.22
CA ASP A 21 1.72 11.25 2.74
C ASP A 21 2.23 12.42 1.92
N GLY A 22 3.27 12.17 1.14
CA GLY A 22 3.79 13.11 0.16
C GLY A 22 2.84 13.31 -1.02
N ASN A 23 3.23 14.24 -1.89
CA ASN A 23 2.59 14.46 -3.19
C ASN A 23 3.57 14.16 -4.35
N ASP A 24 4.51 13.25 -4.11
CA ASP A 24 5.55 12.85 -5.06
C ASP A 24 5.33 11.40 -5.51
N PRO A 25 4.75 11.17 -6.70
CA PRO A 25 4.50 9.82 -7.21
C PRO A 25 5.80 9.06 -7.52
N ALA A 26 6.89 9.74 -7.88
CA ALA A 26 8.17 9.08 -8.15
C ALA A 26 8.80 8.56 -6.85
N ALA A 27 8.73 9.34 -5.77
CA ALA A 27 9.15 8.90 -4.45
C ALA A 27 8.32 7.70 -3.95
N LEU A 28 7.02 7.70 -4.22
CA LEU A 28 6.14 6.57 -3.88
C LEU A 28 6.51 5.29 -4.66
N GLU A 29 6.73 5.39 -5.97
CA GLU A 29 7.15 4.23 -6.78
C GLU A 29 8.50 3.65 -6.31
N ALA A 30 9.46 4.51 -5.98
CA ALA A 30 10.74 4.09 -5.44
C ALA A 30 10.58 3.38 -4.08
N ALA A 31 9.78 3.94 -3.17
CA ALA A 31 9.52 3.34 -1.86
C ALA A 31 8.82 1.97 -1.98
N ILE A 32 7.91 1.80 -2.95
CA ILE A 32 7.25 0.51 -3.24
C ILE A 32 8.29 -0.52 -3.72
N ALA A 33 9.17 -0.15 -4.64
CA ALA A 33 10.21 -1.05 -5.15
C ALA A 33 11.18 -1.48 -4.04
N ASP A 34 11.55 -0.55 -3.16
CA ASP A 34 12.44 -0.79 -2.03
C ASP A 34 11.81 -1.72 -0.98
N PHE A 35 10.54 -1.49 -0.65
CA PHE A 35 9.78 -2.37 0.23
C PHE A 35 9.64 -3.79 -0.34
N ALA A 36 9.36 -3.92 -1.65
CA ALA A 36 9.29 -5.23 -2.29
C ALA A 36 10.61 -6.00 -2.21
N ARG A 37 11.76 -5.33 -2.41
CA ARG A 37 13.08 -5.93 -2.24
C ARG A 37 13.35 -6.35 -0.79
N ALA A 38 12.99 -5.51 0.18
CA ALA A 38 13.16 -5.84 1.60
C ALA A 38 12.32 -7.07 2.01
N VAL A 39 11.09 -7.19 1.51
CA VAL A 39 10.26 -8.39 1.73
C VAL A 39 10.91 -9.64 1.15
N GLU A 40 11.45 -9.57 -0.05
CA GLU A 40 12.11 -10.72 -0.68
C GLU A 40 13.38 -11.13 0.08
N ASN A 41 14.17 -10.14 0.55
CA ASN A 41 15.32 -10.40 1.39
C ASN A 41 14.94 -11.10 2.71
N VAL A 42 13.83 -10.71 3.31
CA VAL A 42 13.29 -11.36 4.52
C VAL A 42 12.80 -12.78 4.22
N ARG A 43 12.12 -13.00 3.07
CA ARG A 43 11.67 -14.33 2.63
C ARG A 43 12.81 -15.29 2.34
N ALA A 44 13.94 -14.79 1.84
CA ALA A 44 15.13 -15.58 1.56
C ALA A 44 15.81 -16.13 2.84
N ILE A 45 15.43 -15.66 4.03
CA ILE A 45 15.97 -16.12 5.30
C ILE A 45 15.29 -17.42 5.71
N SER A 46 16.04 -18.52 5.63
CA SER A 46 15.56 -19.87 5.96
C SER A 46 15.78 -20.28 7.41
N ALA A 47 16.65 -19.58 8.16
CA ALA A 47 16.99 -19.89 9.55
C ALA A 47 16.60 -18.73 10.49
N TRP A 48 15.33 -18.74 10.90
CA TRP A 48 14.83 -17.84 11.92
C TRP A 48 15.21 -18.39 13.29
N HIS A 49 15.98 -17.62 14.07
CA HIS A 49 16.16 -17.93 15.47
C HIS A 49 14.92 -17.43 16.20
N GLU A 50 14.19 -18.30 16.88
CA GLU A 50 13.01 -17.92 17.67
C GLU A 50 13.49 -17.23 18.95
N THR A 51 13.79 -15.93 18.84
CA THR A 51 13.99 -15.06 20.00
C THR A 51 12.75 -14.19 20.23
N PRO A 52 12.43 -13.83 21.48
CA PRO A 52 11.30 -12.95 21.80
C PRO A 52 11.31 -11.63 21.03
N GLU A 53 12.50 -11.10 20.74
CA GLU A 53 12.71 -9.83 20.03
C GLU A 53 12.28 -9.93 18.56
N ILE A 54 12.52 -11.08 17.91
CA ILE A 54 12.09 -11.31 16.52
C ILE A 54 10.56 -11.38 16.44
N ALA A 55 9.90 -11.99 17.43
CA ALA A 55 8.44 -12.02 17.49
C ALA A 55 7.85 -10.60 17.65
N GLN A 56 8.48 -9.75 18.47
CA GLN A 56 8.06 -8.35 18.62
C GLN A 56 8.24 -7.54 17.33
N HIS A 57 9.37 -7.70 16.65
CA HIS A 57 9.62 -7.02 15.36
C HIS A 57 8.64 -7.47 14.27
N LEU A 58 8.27 -8.76 14.23
CA LEU A 58 7.26 -9.27 13.30
C LEU A 58 5.87 -8.69 13.59
N LEU A 59 5.46 -8.63 14.86
CA LEU A 59 4.19 -8.00 15.24
C LEU A 59 4.15 -6.52 14.86
N HIS A 60 5.26 -5.81 15.05
CA HIS A 60 5.38 -4.40 14.65
C HIS A 60 5.26 -4.22 13.13
N ALA A 61 5.97 -5.04 12.35
CA ALA A 61 5.88 -5.01 10.88
C ALA A 61 4.46 -5.31 10.37
N LEU A 62 3.73 -6.22 11.03
CA LEU A 62 2.32 -6.50 10.73
C LEU A 62 1.43 -5.29 11.00
N GLN A 63 1.60 -4.64 12.15
CA GLN A 63 0.84 -3.43 12.50
C GLN A 63 1.08 -2.29 11.49
N LEU A 64 2.32 -2.10 11.05
CA LEU A 64 2.66 -1.14 10.00
C LEU A 64 2.02 -1.51 8.66
N ALA A 65 1.89 -2.81 8.33
CA ALA A 65 1.27 -3.27 7.10
C ALA A 65 -0.24 -2.96 7.09
N ASP A 66 -0.90 -3.19 8.22
CA ASP A 66 -2.31 -2.84 8.39
C ASP A 66 -2.54 -1.32 8.30
N ALA A 67 -1.64 -0.52 8.90
CA ALA A 67 -1.70 0.94 8.79
C ALA A 67 -1.53 1.42 7.35
N ALA A 68 -0.55 0.88 6.61
CA ALA A 68 -0.35 1.19 5.20
C ALA A 68 -1.57 0.82 4.36
N ARG A 69 -2.18 -0.35 4.60
CA ARG A 69 -3.40 -0.80 3.92
C ARG A 69 -4.58 0.16 4.15
N ALA A 70 -4.79 0.58 5.39
CA ALA A 70 -5.83 1.55 5.73
C ALA A 70 -5.63 2.88 4.97
N ARG A 71 -4.38 3.35 4.89
CA ARG A 71 -4.01 4.59 4.21
C ARG A 71 -4.24 4.53 2.71
N VAL A 72 -3.83 3.45 2.06
CA VAL A 72 -4.08 3.22 0.63
C VAL A 72 -5.58 3.21 0.32
N ASN A 73 -6.38 2.51 1.12
CA ASN A 73 -7.83 2.48 0.94
C ASN A 73 -8.44 3.89 1.05
N TYR A 74 -7.99 4.68 2.04
CA TYR A 74 -8.44 6.06 2.21
C TYR A 74 -8.06 6.94 1.01
N LEU A 75 -6.81 6.87 0.54
CA LEU A 75 -6.34 7.66 -0.60
C LEU A 75 -7.08 7.27 -1.89
N ALA A 76 -7.33 5.98 -2.11
CA ALA A 76 -8.12 5.49 -3.24
C ALA A 76 -9.56 6.03 -3.20
N ASP A 77 -10.21 6.03 -2.03
CA ASP A 77 -11.55 6.59 -1.86
C ASP A 77 -11.57 8.11 -2.08
N ARG A 78 -10.58 8.84 -1.57
CA ARG A 78 -10.42 10.28 -1.80
C ARG A 78 -10.24 10.61 -3.29
N ASN A 79 -9.44 9.82 -4.01
CA ASN A 79 -9.24 9.99 -5.44
C ASN A 79 -10.54 9.71 -6.22
N ARG A 80 -11.25 8.63 -5.88
CA ARG A 80 -12.58 8.32 -6.45
C ARG A 80 -13.55 9.50 -6.29
N ARG A 81 -13.71 10.02 -5.07
CA ARG A 81 -14.58 11.18 -4.79
C ARG A 81 -14.15 12.46 -5.52
N SER A 82 -12.86 12.63 -5.78
CA SER A 82 -12.34 13.79 -6.52
C SER A 82 -12.63 13.65 -8.02
N ILE A 83 -12.46 12.46 -8.59
CA ILE A 83 -12.84 12.15 -9.97
C ILE A 83 -14.36 12.31 -10.17
N GLU A 84 -15.18 11.79 -9.27
CA GLU A 84 -16.65 11.94 -9.32
C GLU A 84 -17.08 13.41 -9.32
N ARG A 85 -16.44 14.25 -8.49
CA ARG A 85 -16.68 15.70 -8.49
C ARG A 85 -16.27 16.37 -9.80
N LEU A 86 -15.13 15.99 -10.37
CA LEU A 86 -14.68 16.51 -11.67
C LEU A 86 -15.65 16.13 -12.80
N ILE A 87 -16.17 14.90 -12.80
CA ILE A 87 -17.17 14.43 -13.78
C ILE A 87 -18.46 15.26 -13.64
N GLY A 88 -18.96 15.47 -12.42
CA GLY A 88 -20.14 16.29 -12.18
C GLY A 88 -19.99 17.75 -12.61
N LEU A 89 -18.78 18.33 -12.44
CA LEU A 89 -18.48 19.70 -12.90
C LEU A 89 -18.33 19.78 -14.42
N ALA A 90 -17.82 18.73 -15.07
CA ALA A 90 -17.70 18.64 -16.53
C ALA A 90 -19.04 18.40 -17.25
N GLY A 91 -20.15 18.33 -16.50
CA GLY A 91 -21.49 18.05 -17.04
C GLY A 91 -21.71 16.59 -17.44
N GLY A 92 -20.78 15.69 -17.06
CA GLY A 92 -20.95 14.25 -17.22
C GLY A 92 -21.78 13.68 -16.06
N ASP A 93 -22.61 12.68 -16.35
CA ASP A 93 -23.39 12.01 -15.33
C ASP A 93 -22.48 11.08 -14.48
N PRO A 94 -22.26 11.33 -13.18
CA PRO A 94 -21.39 10.51 -12.33
C PRO A 94 -21.85 9.04 -12.27
N SER A 95 -23.16 8.82 -12.44
CA SER A 95 -23.78 7.50 -12.43
C SER A 95 -23.41 6.66 -13.68
N ALA A 96 -23.12 7.30 -14.81
CA ALA A 96 -22.72 6.63 -16.04
C ALA A 96 -21.32 6.00 -15.95
N SER A 97 -20.42 6.55 -15.12
CA SER A 97 -19.09 5.98 -14.92
C SER A 97 -19.07 4.85 -13.88
N ALA A 98 -20.00 4.84 -12.92
CA ALA A 98 -20.05 3.82 -11.86
C ALA A 98 -20.81 2.54 -12.26
N TYR A 99 -21.77 2.63 -13.21
CA TYR A 99 -22.63 1.51 -13.61
C TYR A 99 -22.55 1.10 -15.10
N SER A 100 -21.70 1.70 -15.94
CA SER A 100 -21.57 1.30 -17.36
C SER A 100 -20.77 0.02 -17.61
N ARG A 101 -20.37 -0.73 -16.57
CA ARG A 101 -20.09 -2.17 -16.70
C ARG A 101 -21.40 -2.95 -16.72
N GLY A 102 -22.31 -2.54 -17.61
CA GLY A 102 -23.61 -3.13 -17.82
C GLY A 102 -23.46 -4.54 -18.37
N GLY A 103 -23.88 -5.51 -17.56
CA GLY A 103 -24.08 -6.88 -17.97
C GLY A 103 -24.84 -6.97 -19.29
N ARG A 104 -24.24 -7.69 -20.25
CA ARG A 104 -25.00 -8.26 -21.36
C ARG A 104 -25.41 -9.67 -20.94
N LEU A 105 -26.61 -9.78 -20.37
CA LEU A 105 -27.43 -10.97 -20.54
C LEU A 105 -28.17 -10.78 -21.87
N THR A 106 -27.82 -11.58 -22.88
CA THR A 106 -28.60 -11.83 -24.10
C THR A 106 -27.98 -13.05 -24.79
N PRO A 107 -28.71 -13.87 -25.56
CA PRO A 107 -29.92 -13.54 -26.32
C PRO A 107 -31.25 -13.90 -25.66
#